data_AF-A0A1J4WHN0-F1
#
_entry.id   AF-A0A1J4WHN0-F1
#
_cell.length_a   1.000
_cell.length_b   1.000
_cell.length_c   1.000
_cell.angle_alpha   90.00
_cell.angle_beta   90.00
_cell.angle_gamma   90.00
#
_symmetry.space_group_name_H-M   'P 1'
#
loop_
_entity.id
_entity.type
_entity.pdbx_description
1 polymer ?
#
loop_
_entity_poly.entity_id
_entity_poly.type
_entity_poly.pdbx_seq_one_letter_code
_entity_poly.pdbx_strand_id
1 'polypeptide(L)' 'MIRETNEETSLEIIPEEKIGDFNCTENDVSIHSQIFSVKNYSGEVKLSQDHSESMWLSKEDLEKYDLALIVKLFFNLM' A
#
# COMPACT_ATOMS: atom_id res chain seq x y z
N MET A 1 7.45 -7.12 1.13
CA MET A 1 6.11 -6.87 1.71
C MET A 1 6.13 -7.08 3.22
N ILE A 2 6.15 -8.30 3.78
CA ILE A 2 6.17 -8.48 5.27
C ILE A 2 7.28 -7.64 5.94
N ARG A 3 8.52 -7.76 5.47
CA ARG A 3 9.66 -6.98 5.98
C ARG A 3 9.42 -5.47 5.87
N GLU A 4 9.06 -4.98 4.69
CA GLU A 4 8.83 -3.54 4.46
C GLU A 4 7.69 -3.00 5.34
N THR A 5 6.59 -3.73 5.47
CA THR A 5 5.48 -3.32 6.35
C THR A 5 5.94 -3.19 7.80
N ASN A 6 6.77 -4.11 8.28
CA ASN A 6 7.32 -4.01 9.62
C ASN A 6 8.29 -2.82 9.78
N GLU A 7 9.18 -2.62 8.82
CA GLU A 7 10.15 -1.51 8.86
C GLU A 7 9.48 -0.14 8.78
N GLU A 8 8.43 0.01 7.96
CA GLU A 8 7.77 1.29 7.72
C GLU A 8 6.65 1.59 8.73
N THR A 9 6.03 0.58 9.34
CA THR A 9 4.83 0.76 10.20
C THR A 9 4.91 0.08 11.56
N SER A 10 5.94 -0.73 11.83
CA SER A 10 6.05 -1.62 13.01
C SER A 10 4.93 -2.66 13.15
N LEU A 11 4.09 -2.84 12.13
CA LEU A 11 3.05 -3.87 12.14
C LEU A 11 3.63 -5.23 11.76
N GLU A 12 3.16 -6.27 12.46
CA GLU A 12 3.35 -7.66 12.06
C GLU A 12 2.12 -8.08 11.25
N ILE A 13 2.33 -8.59 10.03
CA ILE A 13 1.22 -8.94 9.12
C ILE A 13 1.27 -10.40 8.69
N ILE A 14 0.08 -10.97 8.46
CA ILE A 14 -0.10 -12.29 7.85
C ILE A 14 -0.66 -12.07 6.45
N PRO A 15 0.13 -12.26 5.38
CA PRO A 15 -0.38 -12.14 4.02
C PRO A 15 -1.34 -13.29 3.69
N GLU A 16 -2.28 -13.05 2.80
CA GLU A 16 -3.20 -14.07 2.28
C GLU A 16 -2.91 -14.40 0.82
N GLU A 17 -3.35 -13.56 -0.12
CA GLU A 17 -3.22 -13.81 -1.55
C GLU A 17 -2.82 -12.57 -2.33
N LYS A 18 -2.27 -12.78 -3.54
CA LYS A 18 -1.99 -11.69 -4.47
C LYS A 18 -3.29 -11.26 -5.12
N ILE A 19 -3.67 -10.00 -4.92
CA ILE A 19 -4.91 -9.41 -5.42
C ILE A 19 -4.68 -8.40 -6.56
N GLY A 20 -3.43 -8.07 -6.86
CA GLY A 20 -3.09 -7.15 -7.94
C GLY A 20 -1.69 -7.38 -8.50
N ASP A 21 -1.51 -7.10 -9.79
CA ASP A 21 -0.25 -7.23 -10.52
C ASP A 21 -0.23 -6.16 -11.62
N PHE A 22 0.68 -5.18 -11.48
CA PHE A 22 0.67 -3.97 -12.28
C PHE A 22 2.07 -3.66 -12.78
N ASN A 23 2.14 -3.16 -14.00
CA ASN A 23 3.35 -2.58 -14.56
C ASN A 23 3.07 -1.13 -14.91
N CYS A 24 3.91 -0.22 -14.43
CA CYS A 24 3.90 1.17 -14.85
C CYS A 24 5.32 1.61 -15.21
N THR A 25 5.41 2.70 -15.95
CA THR A 25 6.68 3.38 -16.22
C THR A 25 6.60 4.76 -15.61
N GLU A 26 7.57 5.08 -14.75
CA GLU A 26 7.69 6.38 -14.10
C GLU A 26 9.14 6.82 -14.19
N ASN A 27 9.39 8.05 -14.69
CA ASN A 27 10.73 8.61 -14.89
C ASN A 27 11.70 7.65 -15.64
N ASP A 28 11.22 7.05 -16.73
CA ASP A 28 11.94 6.07 -17.55
C ASP A 28 12.33 4.76 -16.83
N VAL A 29 11.79 4.52 -15.63
CA VAL A 29 11.94 3.28 -14.88
C VAL A 29 10.68 2.44 -15.00
N SER A 30 10.84 1.20 -15.46
CA SER A 30 9.77 0.21 -15.43
C SER A 30 9.61 -0.37 -14.03
N ILE A 31 8.46 -0.13 -13.43
CA ILE A 31 8.11 -0.57 -12.09
C ILE A 31 7.09 -1.71 -12.22
N HIS A 32 7.45 -2.88 -11.69
CA HIS A 32 6.54 -4.01 -11.52
C HIS A 32 6.09 -4.07 -10.06
N SER A 33 4.79 -3.99 -9.83
CA SER A 33 4.19 -3.94 -8.49
C SER A 33 3.18 -5.07 -8.31
N GLN A 34 3.23 -5.72 -7.15
CA GLN A 34 2.29 -6.76 -6.75
C GLN A 34 1.61 -6.35 -5.45
N ILE A 35 0.28 -6.43 -5.42
CA ILE A 35 -0.54 -6.07 -4.26
C ILE A 35 -1.05 -7.37 -3.64
N PHE A 36 -0.95 -7.46 -2.32
CA PHE A 36 -1.38 -8.61 -1.54
C PHE A 36 -2.44 -8.20 -0.52
N SER A 37 -3.44 -9.03 -0.31
CA SER A 37 -4.35 -8.90 0.82
C SER A 37 -3.63 -9.33 2.11
N VAL A 38 -3.95 -8.64 3.20
CA VAL A 38 -3.49 -8.98 4.54
C VAL A 38 -4.64 -9.64 5.29
N LYS A 39 -4.46 -10.91 5.68
CA LYS A 39 -5.46 -11.68 6.42
C LYS A 39 -5.69 -11.12 7.82
N ASN A 40 -4.58 -10.76 8.47
CA ASN A 40 -4.58 -10.27 9.84
C ASN A 40 -3.30 -9.47 10.10
N TYR A 41 -3.34 -8.59 11.09
CA TYR A 41 -2.19 -7.83 11.55
C TYR A 41 -2.21 -7.68 13.06
N SER A 42 -1.06 -7.37 13.66
CA SER A 42 -0.95 -7.04 15.07
C SER A 42 0.09 -5.93 15.30
N GLY A 43 0.00 -5.29 16.46
CA GLY A 43 0.84 -4.14 16.82
C GLY A 43 0.14 -2.80 16.67
N GLU A 44 0.92 -1.73 16.82
CA GLU A 44 0.48 -0.34 16.68
C GLU A 44 1.32 0.32 15.60
N VAL A 45 0.69 1.19 14.81
CA VAL A 45 1.40 1.92 13.74
C VAL A 45 2.43 2.86 14.34
N LYS A 46 3.70 2.64 14.00
CA LYS A 46 4.82 3.54 14.27
C LYS A 46 5.59 3.71 12.97
N LEU A 47 5.52 4.94 12.44
CA LEU A 47 6.06 5.25 11.13
C LEU A 47 7.58 5.35 11.16
N SER A 48 8.23 4.86 10.10
CA SER A 48 9.62 5.19 9.81
C SER A 48 9.76 6.68 9.45
N GLN A 49 11.00 7.16 9.35
CA GLN A 49 11.30 8.53 8.92
C GLN A 49 10.84 8.86 7.49
N ASP A 50 10.50 7.85 6.69
CA ASP A 50 10.08 8.03 5.29
C ASP A 50 8.62 8.51 5.19
N HIS A 51 7.88 8.49 6.31
CA HIS A 51 6.47 8.83 6.39
C HIS A 51 6.17 9.78 7.55
N SER A 52 5.30 10.76 7.33
CA SER A 52 4.94 11.74 8.35
C SER A 52 3.63 11.42 9.06
N GLU A 53 2.67 10.81 8.37
CA GLU A 53 1.31 10.58 8.87
C GLU A 53 0.75 9.25 8.35
N SER A 54 -0.22 8.69 9.08
CA SER A 54 -0.95 7.50 8.66
C SER A 54 -2.42 7.60 9.02
N MET A 55 -3.24 6.90 8.24
CA MET A 55 -4.67 6.82 8.48
C MET A 55 -5.26 5.53 7.92
N TRP A 56 -6.39 5.12 8.50
CA TRP A 56 -7.21 4.04 7.98
C TRP A 56 -8.36 4.63 7.16
N LEU A 57 -8.52 4.18 5.92
CA LEU A 57 -9.53 4.69 4.99
C LEU A 57 -10.46 3.56 4.54
N SER A 58 -11.75 3.91 4.37
CA SER A 58 -12.66 3.11 3.57
C SER A 58 -12.36 3.26 2.08
N LYS A 59 -12.93 2.40 1.23
CA LYS A 59 -12.76 2.52 -0.22
C LYS A 59 -13.36 3.84 -0.74
N GLU A 60 -14.50 4.24 -0.17
CA GLU A 60 -15.22 5.46 -0.52
C GLU A 60 -14.44 6.73 -0.16
N ASP A 61 -13.59 6.66 0.87
CA ASP A 61 -12.76 7.80 1.26
C ASP A 61 -11.59 8.04 0.31
N LEU A 62 -11.14 7.03 -0.45
CA LEU A 62 -9.97 7.12 -1.32
C LEU A 62 -10.11 8.21 -2.40
N GLU A 63 -11.32 8.42 -2.91
CA GLU A 63 -11.62 9.45 -3.93
C GLU A 63 -11.34 10.88 -3.45
N LYS A 64 -11.21 11.09 -2.15
CA LYS A 64 -10.97 12.41 -1.54
C LYS A 64 -9.50 12.81 -1.53
N TYR A 65 -8.59 11.89 -1.87
CA TYR A 65 -7.14 12.08 -1.73
C TYR A 65 -6.45 12.00 -3.10
N ASP A 66 -5.38 12.80 -3.24
CA ASP A 66 -4.49 12.68 -4.40
C ASP A 66 -3.51 11.52 -4.19
N LEU A 67 -3.96 10.32 -4.56
CA LEU A 67 -3.22 9.07 -4.36
C LEU A 67 -2.23 8.79 -5.48
N ALA A 68 -1.18 8.01 -5.17
CA ALA A 68 -0.24 7.51 -6.15
C ALA A 68 -0.94 6.70 -7.27
N LEU A 69 -0.37 6.72 -8.48
CA LEU A 69 -0.96 6.09 -9.67
C LEU A 69 -1.30 4.61 -9.44
N ILE A 70 -0.44 3.86 -8.75
CA ILE A 70 -0.67 2.43 -8.49
C ILE A 70 -1.94 2.18 -7.65
N VAL A 71 -2.22 3.06 -6.69
CA VAL A 71 -3.41 2.95 -5.83
C VAL A 71 -4.67 3.29 -6.63
N LYS A 72 -4.61 4.35 -7.46
CA LYS A 72 -5.68 4.73 -8.38
C LYS A 72 -6.01 3.60 -9.37
N LEU A 73 -4.98 2.99 -9.97
CA LEU A 73 -5.13 1.85 -10.88
C LEU A 73 -5.76 0.64 -10.20
N PHE A 74 -5.32 0.30 -8.98
CA PHE A 74 -5.86 -0.86 -8.27
C PHE A 74 -7.32 -0.69 -7.87
N PHE A 75 -7.71 0.49 -7.39
CA PHE A 75 -9.08 0.75 -6.94
C PHE A 75 -10.02 1.27 -8.05
N ASN A 76 -9.54 1.41 -9.29
CA ASN A 76 -10.24 2.01 -10.42
C ASN A 76 -10.75 3.43 -10.12
N LEU A 77 -9.92 4.26 -9.49
CA LEU A 77 -10.20 5.66 -9.20
C LEU A 77 -9.72 6.48 -10.41
N MET A 78 -10.63 6.80 -11.34
CA MET A 78 -10.39 7.65 -12.52
C MET A 78 -11.20 8.94 -12.43
#